data_AF-A0A2G4G8K2-F1
#
_entry.id   AF-A0A2G4G8K2-F1
#
_cell.length_a   1.000
_cell.length_b   1.000
_cell.length_c   1.000
_cell.angle_alpha   90.00
_cell.angle_beta   90.00
_cell.angle_gamma   90.00
#
_symmetry.space_group_name_H-M   'P 1'
#
loop_
_entity.id
_entity.type
_entity.pdbx_description
1 polymer ?
#
loop_
_entity_poly.entity_id
_entity_poly.type
_entity_poly.pdbx_seq_one_letter_code
_entity_poly.pdbx_strand_id
1 'polypeptide(L)' 'MRTTLRLTVLAAAALLAACSTGCTNTHLVRVKPWERAALVDYTMNPGRDPLARSIAEHTFFSRETATGGRGVGGSGCGCN' A
#
# COMPACT_ATOMS: atom_id res chain seq x y z
N MET A 1 13.31 -6.91 43.23
CA MET A 1 12.57 -5.72 42.72
C MET A 1 13.21 -5.13 41.46
N ARG A 2 14.51 -4.83 41.43
CA ARG A 2 15.16 -4.28 40.21
C ARG A 2 15.26 -5.28 39.04
N THR A 3 15.45 -6.56 39.32
CA THR A 3 15.52 -7.63 38.31
C THR A 3 14.14 -7.98 37.74
N THR A 4 13.12 -8.03 38.58
CA THR A 4 11.72 -8.23 38.17
C THR A 4 11.22 -7.08 37.30
N LEU A 5 11.55 -5.83 37.64
CA LEU A 5 11.21 -4.65 36.83
C LEU A 5 11.91 -4.65 35.46
N ARG A 6 13.17 -5.11 35.38
CA ARG A 6 13.88 -5.26 34.11
C ARG A 6 13.24 -6.32 33.22
N LEU A 7 12.83 -7.46 33.79
CA LEU A 7 12.16 -8.53 33.06
C LEU A 7 10.80 -8.07 32.51
N THR A 8 10.02 -7.33 33.29
CA THR A 8 8.74 -6.78 32.83
C THR A 8 8.89 -5.76 31.71
N VAL A 9 9.93 -4.90 31.77
CA VAL A 9 10.22 -3.92 30.71
C VAL A 9 10.66 -4.60 29.42
N LEU A 10 11.52 -5.63 29.51
CA LEU A 10 11.96 -6.40 28.34
C LEU A 10 10.79 -7.14 27.68
N ALA A 11 9.89 -7.72 28.48
CA ALA A 11 8.69 -8.40 27.96
C ALA A 11 7.74 -7.41 27.25
N ALA A 12 7.52 -6.23 27.82
CA ALA A 12 6.69 -5.20 27.20
C ALA A 12 7.30 -4.69 25.88
N ALA A 13 8.63 -4.49 25.83
CA ALA A 13 9.32 -4.06 24.62
C ALA A 13 9.25 -5.11 23.50
N ALA A 14 9.39 -6.40 23.84
CA ALA A 14 9.25 -7.49 22.88
C ALA A 14 7.83 -7.59 22.31
N LEU A 15 6.81 -7.40 23.15
CA LEU A 15 5.41 -7.40 22.73
C LEU A 15 5.11 -6.23 21.78
N LEU A 16 5.63 -5.03 22.10
CA LEU A 16 5.46 -3.84 21.27
C LEU A 16 6.14 -4.01 19.89
N ALA A 17 7.33 -4.61 19.86
CA ALA A 17 8.04 -4.91 18.61
C ALA A 17 7.27 -5.92 17.73
N ALA A 18 6.70 -6.97 18.34
CA ALA A 18 5.88 -7.94 17.62
C ALA A 18 4.60 -7.33 17.02
N CYS A 19 3.99 -6.35 17.68
CA CYS A 19 2.81 -5.65 17.14
C CYS A 19 3.16 -4.60 16.07
N SER A 20 4.43 -4.19 15.95
CA SER A 20 4.88 -3.19 14.96
C SER A 20 5.25 -3.78 13.59
N THR A 21 5.24 -5.12 13.43
CA THR A 21 5.37 -5.73 12.11
C THR A 21 4.06 -5.51 11.34
N GLY A 22 4.02 -4.51 10.47
CA GLY A 22 2.86 -4.25 9.61
C GLY A 22 2.64 -5.36 8.58
N CYS A 23 1.98 -5.02 7.47
CA CYS A 23 1.77 -5.93 6.33
C CYS A 23 3.06 -6.18 5.51
N THR A 24 4.21 -6.35 6.17
CA THR A 24 5.50 -6.70 5.55
C THR A 24 5.96 -8.09 5.96
N ASN A 25 5.01 -8.98 6.25
CA ASN A 25 5.29 -10.37 6.58
C ASN A 25 5.95 -11.13 5.42
N THR A 26 6.87 -12.03 5.75
CA THR A 26 7.55 -12.89 4.76
C THR A 26 6.60 -13.85 4.03
N HIS A 27 5.41 -14.07 4.61
CA HIS A 27 4.38 -14.95 4.09
C HIS A 27 3.39 -14.27 3.12
N LEU A 28 3.59 -12.98 2.81
CA LEU A 28 2.74 -12.25 1.87
C LEU A 28 3.08 -12.62 0.43
N VAL A 29 2.05 -12.80 -0.37
CA VAL A 29 2.16 -13.02 -1.82
C VAL A 29 2.69 -11.73 -2.45
N ARG A 30 3.99 -11.71 -2.79
CA ARG A 30 4.57 -10.64 -3.59
C ARG A 30 4.47 -11.00 -5.06
N VAL A 31 3.76 -10.16 -5.82
CA VAL A 31 3.73 -10.23 -7.29
C VAL A 31 5.15 -9.98 -7.81
N LYS A 32 5.63 -10.88 -8.66
CA LYS A 32 6.97 -10.78 -9.24
C LYS A 32 7.04 -9.55 -10.15
N PRO A 33 8.21 -8.91 -10.32
CA PRO A 33 8.34 -7.70 -11.12
C PRO A 33 7.68 -7.77 -12.51
N TRP A 34 7.86 -8.87 -13.22
CA TRP A 34 7.30 -9.08 -14.57
C TRP A 34 5.80 -9.42 -14.60
N GLU A 35 5.23 -9.93 -13.51
CA GLU A 35 3.78 -10.20 -13.41
C GLU A 35 2.97 -8.90 -13.40
N ARG A 36 3.60 -7.75 -13.10
CA ARG A 36 2.98 -6.43 -13.20
C ARG A 36 2.65 -6.02 -14.64
N ALA A 37 3.20 -6.68 -15.66
CA ALA A 37 2.86 -6.44 -17.06
C ALA A 37 1.35 -6.62 -17.34
N ALA A 38 0.65 -7.44 -16.55
CA ALA A 38 -0.80 -7.61 -16.64
C ALA A 38 -1.58 -6.31 -16.36
N LEU A 39 -1.01 -5.34 -15.63
CA LEU A 39 -1.64 -4.04 -15.40
C LEU A 39 -1.62 -3.13 -16.65
N VAL A 40 -0.90 -3.51 -17.71
CA VAL A 40 -0.88 -2.80 -19.00
C VAL A 40 -2.03 -3.24 -19.91
N ASP A 41 -2.72 -4.34 -19.58
CA ASP A 41 -3.86 -4.80 -20.35
C ASP A 41 -4.91 -3.69 -20.49
N TYR A 42 -5.56 -3.60 -21.66
CA TYR A 42 -6.55 -2.57 -21.95
C TYR A 42 -7.67 -2.52 -20.91
N THR A 43 -8.06 -3.67 -20.36
CA THR A 43 -9.10 -3.76 -19.32
C THR A 43 -8.67 -3.14 -18.00
N MET A 44 -7.37 -3.22 -17.67
CA MET A 44 -6.77 -2.67 -16.46
C MET A 44 -6.21 -1.25 -16.64
N ASN A 45 -6.23 -0.73 -17.88
CA ASN A 45 -5.77 0.62 -18.18
C ASN A 45 -6.74 1.68 -17.61
N PRO A 46 -6.31 2.50 -16.63
CA PRO A 46 -7.15 3.55 -16.03
C PRO A 46 -7.47 4.70 -17.00
N GLY A 47 -6.71 4.86 -18.07
CA GLY A 47 -6.89 5.88 -19.11
C GLY A 47 -7.66 5.41 -20.34
N ARG A 48 -8.25 4.21 -20.33
CA ARG A 48 -8.96 3.66 -21.50
C ARG A 48 -10.17 4.48 -21.96
N ASP A 49 -10.82 5.16 -21.02
CA ASP A 49 -12.02 5.96 -21.24
C ASP A 49 -11.86 7.34 -20.55
N PRO A 50 -11.82 8.44 -21.32
CA PRO A 50 -11.66 9.78 -20.78
C PRO A 50 -12.84 10.25 -19.92
N LEU A 51 -14.06 9.76 -20.19
CA LEU A 51 -15.25 10.12 -19.42
C LEU A 51 -15.25 9.42 -18.05
N ALA A 52 -14.96 8.11 -18.04
CA ALA A 52 -14.81 7.38 -16.79
C ALA A 52 -13.71 7.98 -15.91
N ARG A 53 -12.61 8.43 -16.54
CA ARG A 53 -11.51 9.12 -15.85
C ARG A 53 -11.97 10.42 -15.17
N SER A 54 -12.67 11.30 -15.89
CA SER A 54 -13.11 12.59 -15.32
C SER A 54 -14.13 12.42 -14.19
N ILE A 55 -15.04 11.47 -14.30
CA ILE A 55 -16.01 11.13 -13.24
C ILE A 55 -15.29 10.58 -12.00
N ALA A 56 -14.32 9.69 -12.20
CA ALA A 56 -13.53 9.14 -11.10
C ALA A 56 -12.72 10.23 -10.41
N GLU A 57 -12.04 11.11 -11.16
CA GLU A 57 -11.30 12.26 -10.62
C GLU A 57 -12.23 13.17 -9.80
N HIS A 58 -13.39 13.54 -10.36
CA HIS A 58 -14.37 14.36 -9.65
C HIS A 58 -14.82 13.70 -8.33
N THR A 59 -15.09 12.40 -8.36
CA THR A 59 -15.46 11.62 -7.16
C THR A 59 -14.32 11.59 -6.13
N PHE A 60 -13.08 11.34 -6.56
CA PHE A 60 -11.90 11.30 -5.69
C PHE A 60 -11.68 12.64 -4.98
N PHE A 61 -11.71 13.75 -5.73
CA PHE A 61 -11.55 15.10 -5.16
C PHE A 61 -12.71 15.48 -4.25
N SER A 62 -13.94 15.06 -4.56
CA SER A 62 -15.12 15.43 -3.78
C SER A 62 -15.35 14.57 -2.53
N ARG A 63 -14.92 13.30 -2.52
CA ARG A 63 -15.25 12.36 -1.45
C ARG A 63 -14.08 11.92 -0.58
N GLU A 64 -12.86 11.91 -1.13
CA GLU A 64 -11.75 11.23 -0.46
C GLU A 64 -10.60 12.17 -0.07
N THR A 65 -10.73 13.49 -0.28
CA THR A 65 -9.75 14.55 0.07
C THR A 65 -8.30 14.03 0.09
N ALA A 66 -7.91 13.27 -0.94
CA ALA A 66 -6.63 12.60 -0.96
C ALA A 66 -5.64 13.58 -1.59
N THR A 67 -4.90 14.30 -0.74
CA THR A 67 -3.75 15.08 -1.20
C THR A 67 -2.66 14.11 -1.66
N GLY A 68 -2.67 13.77 -2.95
CA GLY A 68 -1.75 12.80 -3.56
C GLY A 68 -2.44 12.06 -4.71
N GLY A 69 -1.90 12.20 -5.92
CA GLY A 69 -2.55 11.82 -7.18
C GLY A 69 -3.06 10.37 -7.29
N ARG A 70 -3.93 10.16 -8.27
CA ARG A 70 -4.51 8.86 -8.62
C ARG A 70 -3.45 7.98 -9.28
N GLY A 71 -3.00 6.92 -8.61
CA GLY A 71 -2.17 5.91 -9.25
C GLY A 71 -1.75 4.77 -8.34
N VAL A 72 -2.24 3.56 -8.62
CA VAL A 72 -1.50 2.34 -8.27
C VAL A 72 -0.37 2.22 -9.29
N GLY A 73 0.88 2.06 -8.86
CA GLY A 73 2.02 1.99 -9.76
C GLY A 73 1.83 0.87 -10.80
N GLY A 74 1.41 1.24 -12.02
CA GLY A 74 1.40 0.33 -13.17
C GLY A 74 2.83 0.03 -13.61
N SER A 75 3.03 -1.01 -14.44
CA SER A 75 4.36 -1.36 -14.96
C SER A 75 4.87 -0.42 -16.07
N GLY A 76 4.37 0.81 -16.15
CA GLY A 76 4.85 1.84 -17.08
C GLY A 76 6.20 2.44 -16.63
N CYS A 77 6.65 3.52 -17.27
CA CYS A 77 7.95 4.19 -17.02
C CYS A 77 8.15 4.77 -15.60
N GLY A 78 7.28 4.45 -14.64
CA GLY A 78 7.48 4.72 -13.23
C GLY A 78 7.16 6.16 -12.80
N CYS A 79 6.67 7.01 -13.69
CA CYS A 79 6.23 8.35 -13.32
C CYS A 79 4.79 8.29 -12.77
N ASN A 80 4.67 8.17 -11.45
CA ASN A 80 3.54 8.72 -10.72
C ASN A 80 3.89 10.17 -10.35
#